data_AF-A0AAV5SV42-F1
#
_entry.id   AF-A0AAV5SV42-F1
#
_cell.length_a   1.000
_cell.length_b   1.000
_cell.length_c   1.000
_cell.angle_alpha   90.00
_cell.angle_beta   90.00
_cell.angle_gamma   90.00
#
_symmetry.space_group_name_H-M   'P 1'
#
loop_
_entity.id
_entity.type
_entity.pdbx_description
1 polymer ?
#
loop_
_entity_poly.entity_id
_entity_poly.type
_entity_poly.pdbx_seq_one_letter_code
_entity_poly.pdbx_strand_id
1 'polypeptide(L)'
;VAIRMRLAAFLLLASATVAFQIPTREEKVAAWSRLTTVKDFKDGVPDELKMVFVNTIWRHGDRGPTGLFPGDKLTEEDWDFGGGGYGELSPIGMRQHYELGMKLYDRYAADDKFLSSRYRAKEIYVRSTDSNRTVISAMSNFAGMYSRPTAINGTDFPEIEEWPTNFVPIPIHMPGPRSSDHVGDPESRCARYDDLWDLAHQHPEYIAFNNKARTQQTLDYLRQNTNSNADDINFDNVNLIAEGMLCESIHFPDNFSTWYPWYSEDVKQRTTEINNQNIDFENGIFGSGMIQGYDLTLEMPPVRGGSLLNDVVDRANGVLDCYVFKNNLGGNTRCSESDHFLSNLKYYVLSAHDTTIGAFLTVLEAKPYVIANGGYSAYSSAVILEFFIDTANGNDRKFRVLFHDDENSDFRVITPMVGGCLMGEDFCSISHLQELADKYAPKPNIDELCAQRINGPAELTTVVVPVSSTSPTPSTTKKGDDGTQTTITVPAPPSTTSPSSLFSCLSATAVLIISKMLI
;
A
#
# COMPACT_ATOMS: atom_id res chain seq x y z
N VAL A 1 -20.52 -46.98 -40.77
CA VAL A 1 -20.04 -46.85 -39.36
C VAL A 1 -18.90 -45.84 -39.22
N ALA A 2 -17.82 -45.92 -40.03
CA ALA A 2 -16.64 -45.04 -39.91
C ALA A 2 -16.89 -43.51 -39.99
N ILE A 3 -17.99 -43.04 -40.57
CA ILE A 3 -18.32 -41.60 -40.67
C ILE A 3 -18.92 -41.05 -39.35
N ARG A 4 -19.54 -41.88 -38.50
CA ARG A 4 -20.12 -41.42 -37.22
C ARG A 4 -19.08 -41.22 -36.11
N MET A 5 -17.89 -41.81 -36.21
CA MET A 5 -16.81 -41.64 -35.22
C MET A 5 -15.98 -40.36 -35.42
N ARG A 6 -15.98 -39.76 -36.62
CA ARG A 6 -15.25 -38.50 -36.86
C ARG A 6 -16.02 -37.23 -36.48
N LEU A 7 -17.35 -37.26 -36.42
CA LEU A 7 -18.14 -36.15 -35.85
C LEU A 7 -18.05 -36.10 -34.32
N ALA A 8 -18.03 -37.25 -33.64
CA ALA A 8 -17.92 -37.32 -32.18
C ALA A 8 -16.61 -36.71 -31.65
N ALA A 9 -15.49 -36.89 -32.37
CA ALA A 9 -14.20 -36.32 -32.00
C ALA A 9 -14.17 -34.77 -32.11
N PHE A 10 -14.86 -34.19 -33.10
CA PHE A 10 -14.97 -32.73 -33.24
C PHE A 10 -15.94 -32.09 -32.23
N LEU A 11 -16.99 -32.82 -31.80
CA LEU A 11 -17.93 -32.36 -30.78
C LEU A 11 -17.40 -32.49 -29.34
N LEU A 12 -16.40 -33.35 -29.10
CA LEU A 12 -15.72 -33.47 -27.79
C LEU A 12 -14.50 -32.54 -27.62
N LEU A 13 -14.05 -31.89 -28.69
CA LEU A 13 -12.98 -30.88 -28.65
C LEU A 13 -13.50 -29.43 -28.68
N ALA A 14 -14.82 -29.23 -28.77
CA ALA A 14 -15.46 -27.92 -28.82
C ALA A 14 -16.07 -27.43 -27.49
N SER A 15 -15.94 -28.21 -26.41
CA SER A 15 -16.50 -27.90 -25.08
C SER A 15 -15.45 -27.74 -23.97
N ALA A 16 -14.16 -27.76 -24.33
CA ALA A 16 -13.03 -27.51 -23.43
C ALA A 16 -12.37 -26.14 -23.70
N THR A 17 -13.18 -25.11 -23.98
CA THR A 17 -12.81 -23.76 -23.55
C THR A 17 -12.79 -23.75 -22.03
N VAL A 18 -11.64 -24.10 -21.45
CA VAL A 18 -11.31 -23.62 -20.11
C VAL A 18 -11.22 -22.10 -20.26
N ALA A 19 -12.33 -21.42 -20.01
CA ALA A 19 -12.27 -20.02 -19.67
C ALA A 19 -11.29 -19.93 -18.51
N PHE A 20 -10.24 -19.12 -18.65
CA PHE A 20 -9.48 -18.66 -17.50
C PHE A 20 -10.42 -17.75 -16.71
N GLN A 21 -11.27 -18.38 -15.92
CA GLN A 21 -12.22 -17.72 -15.05
C GLN A 21 -11.38 -17.14 -13.93
N ILE A 22 -11.12 -15.83 -14.02
CA ILE A 22 -10.41 -15.09 -12.98
C ILE A 22 -11.16 -15.36 -11.68
N PRO A 23 -10.53 -16.02 -10.68
CA PRO A 23 -11.25 -16.42 -9.48
C PRO A 23 -11.83 -15.18 -8.81
N THR A 24 -13.09 -15.27 -8.42
CA THR A 24 -13.82 -14.19 -7.75
C THR A 24 -13.11 -13.76 -6.46
N ARG A 25 -13.42 -12.57 -5.93
CA ARG A 25 -12.89 -12.13 -4.62
C ARG A 25 -13.12 -13.19 -3.54
N GLU A 26 -14.31 -13.80 -3.55
CA GLU A 26 -14.71 -14.84 -2.60
C GLU A 26 -13.94 -16.16 -2.80
N GLU A 27 -13.73 -16.61 -4.05
CA GLU A 27 -12.92 -17.80 -4.35
C GLU A 27 -11.44 -17.58 -4.00
N LYS A 28 -10.90 -16.37 -4.27
CA LYS A 28 -9.55 -15.98 -3.85
C LYS A 28 -9.42 -16.00 -2.33
N VAL A 29 -10.33 -15.35 -1.60
CA VAL A 29 -10.33 -15.33 -0.13
C VAL A 29 -10.51 -16.74 0.46
N ALA A 30 -11.38 -17.58 -0.12
CA ALA A 30 -11.60 -18.95 0.35
C ALA A 30 -10.50 -19.94 -0.04
N ALA A 31 -9.69 -19.64 -1.07
CA ALA A 31 -8.43 -20.33 -1.33
C ALA A 31 -7.34 -19.85 -0.36
N TRP A 32 -7.27 -18.53 -0.13
CA TRP A 32 -6.34 -17.89 0.81
C TRP A 32 -6.50 -18.37 2.24
N SER A 33 -7.72 -18.50 2.78
CA SER A 33 -7.94 -19.01 4.15
C SER A 33 -7.44 -20.45 4.37
N ARG A 34 -7.26 -21.22 3.29
CA ARG A 34 -6.67 -22.57 3.31
C ARG A 34 -5.15 -22.57 3.11
N LEU A 35 -4.56 -21.42 2.79
CA LEU A 35 -3.12 -21.17 2.66
C LEU A 35 -2.55 -20.36 3.84
N THR A 36 -3.40 -19.67 4.62
CA THR A 36 -3.03 -18.82 5.78
C THR A 36 -3.20 -19.46 7.14
N THR A 37 -3.51 -20.77 7.24
CA THR A 37 -2.97 -21.51 8.37
C THR A 37 -1.46 -21.37 8.27
N VAL A 38 -0.84 -20.62 9.20
CA VAL A 38 0.61 -20.38 9.23
C VAL A 38 1.30 -21.72 9.14
N LYS A 39 1.76 -22.07 7.93
CA LYS A 39 2.79 -23.07 7.76
C LYS A 39 4.05 -22.41 8.29
N ASP A 40 4.90 -23.22 8.89
CA ASP A 40 6.34 -22.97 8.92
C ASP A 40 6.85 -22.99 7.47
N PHE A 41 6.48 -21.97 6.68
CA PHE A 41 7.34 -21.49 5.62
C PHE A 41 8.66 -21.24 6.32
N LYS A 42 9.69 -21.98 5.93
CA LYS A 42 11.04 -21.66 6.38
C LYS A 42 11.23 -20.18 6.04
N ASP A 43 11.55 -19.38 7.04
CA ASP A 43 12.07 -18.04 6.84
C ASP A 43 13.49 -18.15 6.29
N GLY A 44 13.57 -18.72 5.11
CA GLY A 44 14.76 -19.11 4.39
C GLY A 44 14.79 -18.27 3.15
N VAL A 45 15.51 -17.16 3.24
CA VAL A 45 16.02 -16.49 2.05
C VAL A 45 16.94 -17.50 1.35
N PRO A 46 16.71 -17.84 0.06
CA PRO A 46 17.62 -18.70 -0.68
C PRO A 46 19.05 -18.13 -0.67
N ASP A 47 20.08 -18.98 -0.61
CA ASP A 47 21.48 -18.56 -0.49
C ASP A 47 21.91 -17.61 -1.63
N GLU A 48 21.29 -17.74 -2.81
CA GLU A 48 21.48 -16.88 -3.98
C GLU A 48 20.86 -15.48 -3.84
N LEU A 49 19.83 -15.29 -3.01
CA LEU A 49 19.14 -14.02 -2.83
C LEU A 49 19.81 -13.19 -1.74
N LYS A 50 20.71 -12.28 -2.13
CA LYS A 50 21.36 -11.41 -1.16
C LYS A 50 20.47 -10.24 -0.77
N MET A 51 20.00 -10.19 0.48
CA MET A 51 19.31 -9.01 1.04
C MET A 51 20.24 -7.79 1.04
N VAL A 52 19.72 -6.65 0.55
CA VAL A 52 20.45 -5.39 0.38
C VAL A 52 19.79 -4.24 1.14
N PHE A 53 18.46 -4.18 1.16
CA PHE A 53 17.70 -3.06 1.72
C PHE A 53 16.37 -3.54 2.32
N VAL A 54 15.93 -2.90 3.40
CA VAL A 54 14.64 -3.13 4.05
C VAL A 54 13.95 -1.79 4.26
N ASN A 55 12.66 -1.71 3.95
CA ASN A 55 11.81 -0.56 4.24
C ASN A 55 10.61 -1.01 5.07
N THR A 56 10.42 -0.45 6.25
CA THR A 56 9.26 -0.73 7.12
C THR A 56 8.37 0.50 7.26
N ILE A 57 7.07 0.30 7.07
CA ILE A 57 6.03 1.27 7.38
C ILE A 57 5.16 0.66 8.47
N TRP A 58 4.89 1.37 9.57
CA TRP A 58 4.01 0.89 10.63
C TRP A 58 2.96 1.91 11.08
N ARG A 59 1.82 1.41 11.56
CA ARG A 59 0.88 2.16 12.38
C ARG A 59 1.51 2.36 13.76
N HIS A 60 1.24 3.49 14.41
CA HIS A 60 1.53 3.69 15.83
C HIS A 60 0.83 2.65 16.73
N GLY A 61 1.26 2.61 18.00
CA GLY A 61 0.66 1.75 19.01
C GLY A 61 -0.68 2.27 19.51
N ASP A 62 -1.21 1.54 20.50
CA ASP A 62 -2.39 1.89 21.28
C ASP A 62 -2.33 3.29 21.92
N ARG A 63 -3.49 3.95 22.01
CA ARG A 63 -3.62 5.38 22.29
C ARG A 63 -5.01 5.73 22.82
N GLY A 64 -5.12 6.92 23.41
CA GLY A 64 -6.42 7.56 23.63
C GLY A 64 -7.15 7.89 22.31
N PRO A 65 -8.46 8.17 22.36
CA PRO A 65 -9.24 8.59 21.20
C PRO A 65 -8.78 9.97 20.73
N THR A 66 -8.92 10.27 19.44
CA THR A 66 -8.50 11.56 18.84
C THR A 66 -9.47 12.72 19.09
N GLY A 67 -10.58 12.46 19.76
CA GLY A 67 -11.57 13.44 20.19
C GLY A 67 -12.80 12.75 20.77
N LEU A 68 -13.83 13.54 21.08
CA LEU A 68 -15.12 13.08 21.57
C LEU A 68 -16.01 12.52 20.45
N PHE A 69 -16.91 11.61 20.81
CA PHE A 69 -18.08 11.27 20.00
C PHE A 69 -19.38 11.72 20.68
N PRO A 70 -20.52 11.81 19.97
CA PRO A 70 -21.79 12.19 20.58
C PRO A 70 -22.21 11.22 21.68
N GLY A 71 -22.51 11.72 22.88
CA GLY A 71 -22.95 10.88 23.99
C GLY A 71 -21.83 10.11 24.71
N ASP A 72 -20.57 10.47 24.50
CA ASP A 72 -19.42 10.06 25.32
C ASP A 72 -19.67 10.29 26.83
N LYS A 73 -18.97 9.54 27.70
CA LYS A 73 -19.01 9.63 29.16
C LYS A 73 -17.71 10.13 29.75
N LEU A 74 -16.64 10.15 28.96
CA LEU A 74 -15.34 10.65 29.33
C LEU A 74 -15.08 12.04 28.72
N THR A 75 -14.01 12.65 29.19
CA THR A 75 -13.49 13.93 28.78
C THR A 75 -11.98 13.81 28.57
N GLU A 76 -11.33 14.85 28.04
CA GLU A 76 -9.88 14.85 27.83
C GLU A 76 -9.09 14.63 29.12
N GLU A 77 -9.64 15.07 30.26
CA GLU A 77 -9.02 14.94 31.60
C GLU A 77 -8.96 13.48 32.10
N ASP A 78 -9.82 12.59 31.60
CA ASP A 78 -9.83 11.17 31.96
C ASP A 78 -8.70 10.38 31.26
N TRP A 79 -8.10 10.93 30.20
CA TRP A 79 -7.02 10.33 29.42
C TRP A 79 -5.65 10.84 29.91
N ASP A 80 -5.28 10.51 31.15
CA ASP A 80 -4.11 11.08 31.86
C ASP A 80 -2.75 10.45 31.50
N PHE A 81 -2.74 9.35 30.75
CA PHE A 81 -1.52 8.64 30.36
C PHE A 81 -0.78 9.31 29.19
N GLY A 82 0.47 8.88 28.95
CA GLY A 82 1.23 9.28 27.74
C GLY A 82 1.70 10.74 27.69
N GLY A 83 1.32 11.56 28.67
CA GLY A 83 1.46 13.02 28.65
C GLY A 83 0.14 13.75 28.88
N GLY A 84 -0.98 13.05 28.76
CA GLY A 84 -2.34 13.55 28.94
C GLY A 84 -2.96 14.04 27.63
N GLY A 85 -4.23 13.68 27.40
CA GLY A 85 -5.08 14.26 26.36
C GLY A 85 -5.35 13.38 25.14
N TYR A 86 -6.09 13.94 24.18
CA TYR A 86 -6.60 13.17 23.04
C TYR A 86 -5.52 12.75 22.04
N GLY A 87 -5.62 11.50 21.58
CA GLY A 87 -4.77 10.94 20.53
C GLY A 87 -3.32 10.67 20.95
N GLU A 88 -3.00 10.77 22.24
CA GLU A 88 -1.68 10.49 22.81
C GLU A 88 -1.43 8.99 23.01
N LEU A 89 -0.17 8.58 22.87
CA LEU A 89 0.22 7.17 22.92
C LEU A 89 0.19 6.64 24.35
N SER A 90 -0.45 5.49 24.55
CA SER A 90 -0.51 4.86 25.86
C SER A 90 0.78 4.08 26.19
N PRO A 91 1.01 3.73 27.46
CA PRO A 91 2.04 2.77 27.85
C PRO A 91 1.85 1.37 27.22
N ILE A 92 0.63 1.01 26.82
CA ILE A 92 0.37 -0.20 26.02
C ILE A 92 0.96 -0.01 24.63
N GLY A 93 0.71 1.13 23.96
CA GLY A 93 1.28 1.45 22.66
C GLY A 93 2.81 1.54 22.64
N MET A 94 3.41 2.05 23.72
CA MET A 94 4.87 2.01 23.92
C MET A 94 5.38 0.57 23.99
N ARG A 95 4.72 -0.31 24.77
CA ARG A 95 5.10 -1.73 24.88
C ARG A 95 4.96 -2.45 23.54
N GLN A 96 3.85 -2.28 22.84
CA GLN A 96 3.59 -2.87 21.53
C GLN A 96 4.71 -2.54 20.53
N HIS A 97 5.14 -1.26 20.47
CA HIS A 97 6.26 -0.88 19.60
C HIS A 97 7.60 -1.40 20.07
N TYR A 98 7.86 -1.45 21.39
CA TYR A 98 9.07 -2.04 21.94
C TYR A 98 9.18 -3.53 21.57
N GLU A 99 8.09 -4.29 21.67
CA GLU A 99 8.02 -5.71 21.30
C GLU A 99 8.19 -5.93 19.78
N LEU A 100 7.54 -5.12 18.94
CA LEU A 100 7.82 -5.11 17.48
C LEU A 100 9.30 -4.77 17.20
N GLY A 101 9.88 -3.82 17.94
CA GLY A 101 11.28 -3.46 17.86
C GLY A 101 12.20 -4.62 18.23
N MET A 102 11.79 -5.45 19.21
CA MET A 102 12.50 -6.68 19.50
C MET A 102 12.46 -7.67 18.33
N LYS A 103 11.28 -7.94 17.76
CA LYS A 103 11.13 -8.83 16.59
C LYS A 103 11.95 -8.37 15.38
N LEU A 104 11.99 -7.05 15.12
CA LEU A 104 12.77 -6.46 14.04
C LEU A 104 14.30 -6.56 14.27
N TYR A 105 14.77 -6.40 15.51
CA TYR A 105 16.18 -6.60 15.83
C TYR A 105 16.58 -8.07 15.74
N ASP A 106 15.76 -8.98 16.26
CA ASP A 106 16.10 -10.40 16.27
C ASP A 106 16.23 -10.89 14.82
N ARG A 107 15.26 -10.56 13.97
CA ARG A 107 15.30 -10.77 12.51
C ARG A 107 16.55 -10.17 11.84
N TYR A 108 16.70 -8.84 11.87
CA TYR A 108 17.66 -8.16 10.99
C TYR A 108 19.06 -7.95 11.58
N ALA A 109 19.23 -7.97 12.90
CA ALA A 109 20.50 -7.68 13.57
C ALA A 109 21.09 -8.87 14.35
N ALA A 110 20.26 -9.76 14.92
CA ALA A 110 20.73 -10.93 15.64
C ALA A 110 20.97 -12.13 14.70
N ASP A 111 19.94 -12.51 13.95
CA ASP A 111 19.92 -13.75 13.16
C ASP A 111 20.61 -13.56 11.80
N ASP A 112 20.06 -12.71 10.93
CA ASP A 112 20.61 -12.45 9.59
C ASP A 112 21.91 -11.63 9.61
N LYS A 113 22.14 -10.89 10.71
CA LYS A 113 23.27 -9.94 10.87
C LYS A 113 23.38 -8.95 9.71
N PHE A 114 22.24 -8.64 9.10
CA PHE A 114 22.11 -7.68 8.00
C PHE A 114 22.40 -6.26 8.51
N LEU A 115 21.81 -5.89 9.65
CA LEU A 115 22.13 -4.69 10.42
C LEU A 115 23.20 -4.98 11.46
N SER A 116 23.96 -3.94 11.85
CA SER A 116 24.87 -4.01 12.98
C SER A 116 24.11 -4.30 14.29
N SER A 117 24.71 -5.10 15.18
CA SER A 117 24.22 -5.40 16.54
C SER A 117 24.27 -4.20 17.53
N ARG A 118 24.75 -3.05 17.05
CA ARG A 118 24.73 -1.73 17.71
C ARG A 118 24.30 -0.71 16.67
N TYR A 119 23.61 0.34 17.08
CA TYR A 119 23.11 1.37 16.17
C TYR A 119 24.21 1.97 15.28
N ARG A 120 23.92 2.13 13.99
CA ARG A 120 24.79 2.79 13.01
C ARG A 120 23.99 3.79 12.20
N ALA A 121 24.23 5.08 12.41
CA ALA A 121 23.57 6.18 11.68
C ALA A 121 23.80 6.17 10.15
N LYS A 122 24.76 5.39 9.64
CA LYS A 122 24.93 5.17 8.19
C LYS A 122 24.04 4.06 7.63
N GLU A 123 23.59 3.11 8.46
CA GLU A 123 22.80 1.94 8.04
C GLU A 123 21.29 2.19 8.18
N ILE A 124 20.86 3.11 9.05
CA ILE A 124 19.47 3.26 9.48
C ILE A 124 19.01 4.70 9.37
N TYR A 125 17.85 4.93 8.74
CA TYR A 125 17.15 6.20 8.75
C TYR A 125 15.73 6.03 9.28
N VAL A 126 15.35 6.88 10.23
CA VAL A 126 14.04 6.81 10.91
C VAL A 126 13.25 8.07 10.60
N ARG A 127 12.09 7.88 9.97
CA ARG A 127 11.13 8.95 9.70
C ARG A 127 9.85 8.72 10.51
N SER A 128 9.20 9.81 10.89
CA SER A 128 7.83 9.78 11.38
C SER A 128 6.99 10.92 10.80
N THR A 129 5.68 10.76 10.74
CA THR A 129 4.75 11.89 10.62
C THR A 129 4.82 12.76 11.88
N ASP A 130 4.48 14.05 11.75
CA ASP A 130 4.51 15.03 12.83
C ASP A 130 3.33 14.85 13.81
N SER A 131 3.40 13.82 14.65
CA SER A 131 2.46 13.54 15.72
C SER A 131 3.18 12.86 16.90
N ASN A 132 2.85 13.28 18.12
CA ASN A 132 3.45 12.73 19.34
C ASN A 132 3.39 11.20 19.37
N ARG A 133 2.23 10.61 19.06
CA ARG A 133 2.06 9.15 19.08
C ARG A 133 2.93 8.39 18.08
N THR A 134 3.19 8.93 16.90
CA THR A 134 4.02 8.27 15.88
C THR A 134 5.51 8.45 16.19
N VAL A 135 5.90 9.61 16.72
CA VAL A 135 7.26 9.86 17.20
C VAL A 135 7.60 8.97 18.41
N ILE A 136 6.73 8.91 19.42
CA ILE A 136 6.94 8.08 20.62
C ILE A 136 6.89 6.58 20.27
N SER A 137 6.06 6.17 19.30
CA SER A 137 6.08 4.80 18.76
C SER A 137 7.43 4.45 18.14
N ALA A 138 8.02 5.36 17.36
CA ALA A 138 9.36 5.17 16.81
C ALA A 138 10.44 5.11 17.90
N MET A 139 10.39 5.98 18.91
CA MET A 139 11.31 5.94 20.06
C MET A 139 11.23 4.59 20.78
N SER A 140 10.02 4.11 21.05
CA SER A 140 9.77 2.84 21.74
C SER A 140 10.26 1.64 20.94
N ASN A 141 10.04 1.65 19.61
CA ASN A 141 10.53 0.61 18.71
C ASN A 141 12.06 0.55 18.67
N PHE A 142 12.72 1.69 18.52
CA PHE A 142 14.18 1.75 18.50
C PHE A 142 14.81 1.50 19.88
N ALA A 143 14.07 1.71 20.98
CA ALA A 143 14.47 1.21 22.29
C ALA A 143 14.48 -0.34 22.31
N GLY A 144 13.43 -1.01 21.84
CA GLY A 144 13.38 -2.48 21.72
C GLY A 144 14.43 -3.07 20.78
N MET A 145 14.84 -2.31 19.76
CA MET A 145 15.97 -2.67 18.91
C MET A 145 17.33 -2.51 19.62
N TYR A 146 17.70 -1.29 20.00
CA TYR A 146 19.09 -0.95 20.32
C TYR A 146 19.40 -0.64 21.78
N SER A 147 18.43 -0.54 22.67
CA SER A 147 18.67 -0.34 24.11
C SER A 147 19.01 -1.66 24.81
N ARG A 148 20.03 -2.35 24.30
CA ARG A 148 20.42 -3.72 24.64
C ARG A 148 21.83 -3.77 25.25
N PRO A 149 22.21 -4.85 25.96
CA PRO A 149 23.56 -5.01 26.51
C PRO A 149 24.70 -5.05 25.47
N THR A 150 24.40 -5.04 24.18
CA THR A 150 25.37 -4.86 23.10
C THR A 150 25.82 -3.40 22.95
N ALA A 151 25.03 -2.42 23.40
CA ALA A 151 25.39 -1.00 23.37
C ALA A 151 26.55 -0.71 24.35
N ILE A 152 27.44 0.19 23.95
CA ILE A 152 28.69 0.47 24.67
C ILE A 152 28.60 1.81 25.40
N ASN A 153 28.74 1.77 26.72
CA ASN A 153 28.83 2.94 27.58
C ASN A 153 29.99 3.86 27.16
N GLY A 154 29.77 5.17 27.17
CA GLY A 154 30.74 6.18 26.71
C GLY A 154 30.98 6.20 25.19
N THR A 155 30.27 5.36 24.41
CA THR A 155 30.38 5.31 22.93
C THR A 155 29.03 5.50 22.24
N ASP A 156 28.02 4.70 22.63
CA ASP A 156 26.68 4.75 22.04
C ASP A 156 25.71 5.60 22.88
N PHE A 157 26.04 5.81 24.17
CA PHE A 157 25.32 6.64 25.14
C PHE A 157 26.29 7.13 26.24
N PRO A 158 25.97 8.18 27.03
CA PRO A 158 26.90 8.78 27.99
C PRO A 158 27.12 7.94 29.26
N GLU A 159 28.34 8.00 29.81
CA GLU A 159 28.74 7.36 31.06
C GLU A 159 28.38 8.21 32.28
N ILE A 160 27.08 8.23 32.63
CA ILE A 160 26.54 8.83 33.86
C ILE A 160 25.58 7.85 34.54
N GLU A 161 25.49 7.88 35.87
CA GLU A 161 24.71 6.91 36.67
C GLU A 161 23.20 7.07 36.47
N GLU A 162 22.75 8.30 36.22
CA GLU A 162 21.35 8.66 35.99
C GLU A 162 20.86 8.36 34.56
N TRP A 163 21.73 7.86 33.67
CA TRP A 163 21.33 7.52 32.30
C TRP A 163 20.46 6.26 32.28
N PRO A 164 19.32 6.22 31.56
CA PRO A 164 18.50 5.02 31.48
C PRO A 164 19.30 3.83 30.92
N THR A 165 19.23 2.69 31.61
CA THR A 165 20.09 1.52 31.34
C THR A 165 20.14 1.13 29.86
N ASN A 166 21.35 1.22 29.27
CA ASN A 166 21.64 0.93 27.86
C ASN A 166 20.87 1.78 26.83
N PHE A 167 20.14 2.83 27.21
CA PHE A 167 19.30 3.57 26.27
C PHE A 167 20.13 4.28 25.20
N VAL A 168 19.91 3.94 23.93
CA VAL A 168 20.60 4.55 22.78
C VAL A 168 19.67 5.57 22.13
N PRO A 169 20.00 6.89 22.16
CA PRO A 169 19.16 7.90 21.54
C PRO A 169 19.34 7.86 20.02
N ILE A 170 18.24 7.58 19.30
CA ILE A 170 18.24 7.44 17.85
C ILE A 170 17.44 8.59 17.22
N PRO A 171 17.99 9.31 16.21
CA PRO A 171 17.31 10.43 15.58
C PRO A 171 16.08 9.97 14.81
N ILE A 172 14.96 10.66 15.04
CA ILE A 172 13.71 10.51 14.29
C ILE A 172 13.50 11.81 13.52
N HIS A 173 13.24 11.69 12.22
CA HIS A 173 13.07 12.83 11.32
C HIS A 173 11.59 13.03 10.98
N MET A 174 11.08 14.24 11.18
CA MET A 174 9.79 14.68 10.68
C MET A 174 10.06 15.70 9.56
N PRO A 175 9.56 15.50 8.33
CA PRO A 175 9.88 16.39 7.20
C PRO A 175 9.14 17.73 7.29
N GLY A 176 8.04 17.79 8.04
CA GLY A 176 7.20 18.95 8.22
C GLY A 176 5.82 18.55 8.79
N PRO A 177 4.88 19.50 8.91
CA PRO A 177 3.56 19.26 9.47
C PRO A 177 2.76 18.21 8.68
N ARG A 178 1.97 17.38 9.38
CA ARG A 178 1.06 16.36 8.79
C ARG A 178 0.25 16.88 7.60
N SER A 179 -0.30 18.09 7.70
CA SER A 179 -1.13 18.70 6.65
C SER A 179 -0.45 18.87 5.29
N SER A 180 0.88 18.76 5.23
CA SER A 180 1.72 18.86 4.04
C SER A 180 2.58 17.61 3.81
N ASP A 181 2.47 16.58 4.66
CA ASP A 181 3.24 15.36 4.48
C ASP A 181 2.51 14.35 3.58
N HIS A 182 2.57 14.61 2.27
CA HIS A 182 2.02 13.75 1.23
C HIS A 182 2.63 12.35 1.12
N VAL A 183 3.72 12.03 1.83
CA VAL A 183 4.35 10.70 1.81
C VAL A 183 4.08 9.93 3.10
N GLY A 184 4.05 10.61 4.24
CA GLY A 184 3.75 9.99 5.54
C GLY A 184 2.25 9.86 5.81
N ASP A 185 1.44 10.75 5.25
CA ASP A 185 0.06 10.96 5.65
C ASP A 185 -0.90 11.12 4.45
N PRO A 186 -1.76 10.12 4.16
CA PRO A 186 -2.75 10.22 3.09
C PRO A 186 -3.95 11.13 3.46
N GLU A 187 -3.98 11.71 4.66
CA GLU A 187 -4.92 12.75 5.09
C GLU A 187 -4.35 14.18 4.92
N SER A 188 -3.14 14.29 4.33
CA SER A 188 -2.54 15.57 3.95
C SER A 188 -3.42 16.34 2.93
N ARG A 189 -3.37 17.67 2.96
CA ARG A 189 -4.35 18.53 2.29
C ARG A 189 -4.31 18.38 0.77
N CYS A 190 -5.37 17.83 0.17
CA CYS A 190 -5.43 17.60 -1.26
C CYS A 190 -6.80 17.98 -1.84
N ALA A 191 -6.92 19.17 -2.43
CA ALA A 191 -8.22 19.66 -2.95
C ALA A 191 -8.81 18.77 -4.07
N ARG A 192 -7.96 18.05 -4.81
CA ARG A 192 -8.40 16.98 -5.73
C ARG A 192 -9.00 15.78 -5.00
N TYR A 193 -8.47 15.38 -3.84
CA TYR A 193 -9.05 14.30 -3.04
C TYR A 193 -10.44 14.70 -2.52
N ASP A 194 -10.61 15.95 -2.06
CA ASP A 194 -11.91 16.47 -1.64
C ASP A 194 -12.95 16.33 -2.78
N ASP A 195 -12.61 16.75 -4.02
CA ASP A 195 -13.50 16.58 -5.17
C ASP A 195 -13.77 15.11 -5.55
N LEU A 196 -12.78 14.23 -5.37
CA LEU A 196 -12.94 12.79 -5.60
C LEU A 196 -13.84 12.16 -4.54
N TRP A 197 -13.77 12.62 -3.30
CA TRP A 197 -14.64 12.16 -2.21
C TRP A 197 -16.09 12.61 -2.45
N ASP A 198 -16.31 13.86 -2.86
CA ASP A 198 -17.63 14.35 -3.33
C ASP A 198 -18.20 13.49 -4.47
N LEU A 199 -17.36 12.98 -5.39
CA LEU A 199 -17.77 12.02 -6.41
C LEU A 199 -18.06 10.62 -5.85
N ALA A 200 -17.32 10.16 -4.84
CA ALA A 200 -17.57 8.88 -4.17
C ALA A 200 -18.94 8.85 -3.47
N HIS A 201 -19.34 9.95 -2.81
CA HIS A 201 -20.69 10.10 -2.24
C HIS A 201 -21.81 9.93 -3.27
N GLN A 202 -21.54 10.29 -4.53
CA GLN A 202 -22.47 10.15 -5.65
C GLN A 202 -22.40 8.76 -6.32
N HIS A 203 -21.44 7.91 -5.95
CA HIS A 203 -21.22 6.61 -6.60
C HIS A 203 -22.30 5.59 -6.22
N PRO A 204 -22.87 4.83 -7.19
CA PRO A 204 -23.95 3.87 -6.91
C PRO A 204 -23.62 2.83 -5.84
N GLU A 205 -22.37 2.36 -5.74
CA GLU A 205 -21.95 1.41 -4.71
C GLU A 205 -21.94 2.03 -3.30
N TYR A 206 -21.48 3.29 -3.17
CA TYR A 206 -21.51 4.03 -1.90
C TYR A 206 -22.96 4.26 -1.46
N ILE A 207 -23.78 4.82 -2.35
CA ILE A 207 -25.20 5.08 -2.11
C ILE A 207 -25.93 3.79 -1.74
N ALA A 208 -25.67 2.69 -2.46
CA ALA A 208 -26.29 1.40 -2.18
C ALA A 208 -25.87 0.84 -0.82
N PHE A 209 -24.60 0.97 -0.41
CA PHE A 209 -24.14 0.47 0.89
C PHE A 209 -24.68 1.32 2.03
N ASN A 210 -24.61 2.65 1.92
CA ASN A 210 -25.14 3.58 2.91
C ASN A 210 -26.65 3.34 3.11
N ASN A 211 -27.41 3.19 2.02
CA ASN A 211 -28.86 2.92 2.07
C ASN A 211 -29.24 1.45 2.38
N LYS A 212 -28.31 0.53 2.66
CA LYS A 212 -28.66 -0.82 3.14
C LYS A 212 -29.48 -0.69 4.43
N ALA A 213 -30.56 -1.45 4.54
CA ALA A 213 -31.42 -1.43 5.73
C ALA A 213 -30.64 -1.68 7.03
N ARG A 214 -29.67 -2.60 7.04
CA ARG A 214 -28.80 -2.87 8.21
C ARG A 214 -27.91 -1.68 8.56
N THR A 215 -27.40 -0.95 7.56
CA THR A 215 -26.59 0.27 7.74
C THR A 215 -27.42 1.36 8.40
N GLN A 216 -28.54 1.74 7.79
CA GLN A 216 -29.43 2.79 8.33
C GLN A 216 -29.98 2.42 9.71
N GLN A 217 -30.42 1.18 9.93
CA GLN A 217 -30.86 0.71 11.26
C GLN A 217 -29.76 0.81 12.31
N THR A 218 -28.50 0.58 11.95
CA THR A 218 -27.37 0.72 12.88
C THR A 218 -27.10 2.19 13.17
N LEU A 219 -27.01 3.05 12.15
CA LEU A 219 -26.79 4.49 12.33
C LEU A 219 -27.92 5.13 13.17
N ASP A 220 -29.17 4.78 12.92
CA ASP A 220 -30.32 5.24 13.71
C ASP A 220 -30.30 4.71 15.14
N TYR A 221 -29.84 3.48 15.36
CA TYR A 221 -29.65 2.93 16.71
C TYR A 221 -28.52 3.67 17.46
N LEU A 222 -27.40 3.97 16.80
CA LEU A 222 -26.32 4.77 17.39
C LEU A 222 -26.87 6.15 17.80
N ARG A 223 -27.47 6.90 16.87
CA ARG A 223 -28.10 8.22 17.09
C ARG A 223 -29.05 8.26 18.29
N GLN A 224 -29.90 7.23 18.41
CA GLN A 224 -30.88 7.13 19.51
C GLN A 224 -30.21 6.95 20.88
N ASN A 225 -29.14 6.16 20.97
CA ASN A 225 -28.45 5.89 22.23
C ASN A 225 -27.43 6.97 22.61
N THR A 226 -26.95 7.75 21.64
CA THR A 226 -26.06 8.90 21.83
C THR A 226 -26.79 10.23 21.99
N ASN A 227 -28.11 10.26 21.76
CA ASN A 227 -28.93 11.47 21.69
C ASN A 227 -28.39 12.49 20.66
N SER A 228 -28.10 12.00 19.46
CA SER A 228 -27.48 12.76 18.37
C SER A 228 -28.29 12.69 17.08
N ASN A 229 -27.94 13.54 16.10
CA ASN A 229 -28.65 13.67 14.84
C ASN A 229 -27.86 13.10 13.63
N ALA A 230 -28.36 13.30 12.41
CA ALA A 230 -27.75 12.75 11.19
C ALA A 230 -26.44 13.45 10.77
N ASP A 231 -26.23 14.70 11.17
CA ASP A 231 -24.97 15.41 10.97
C ASP A 231 -23.91 14.90 11.96
N ASP A 232 -24.33 14.59 13.20
CA ASP A 232 -23.46 14.10 14.27
C ASP A 232 -22.98 12.64 14.06
N ILE A 233 -23.87 11.76 13.56
CA ILE A 233 -23.57 10.36 13.25
C ILE A 233 -24.20 10.00 11.90
N ASN A 234 -23.36 9.62 10.94
CA ASN A 234 -23.70 9.17 9.59
C ASN A 234 -22.68 8.13 9.12
N PHE A 235 -22.67 7.83 7.82
CA PHE A 235 -21.79 6.84 7.24
C PHE A 235 -20.31 7.24 7.27
N ASP A 236 -20.01 8.54 7.12
CA ASP A 236 -18.64 9.03 6.97
C ASP A 236 -17.96 9.25 8.32
N ASN A 237 -18.71 9.65 9.36
CA ASN A 237 -18.18 9.93 10.70
C ASN A 237 -18.48 8.84 11.75
N VAL A 238 -18.96 7.66 11.33
CA VAL A 238 -19.15 6.49 12.21
C VAL A 238 -17.82 6.04 12.86
N ASN A 239 -16.68 6.40 12.26
CA ASN A 239 -15.34 6.17 12.79
C ASN A 239 -15.16 6.77 14.19
N LEU A 240 -15.80 7.90 14.51
CA LEU A 240 -15.73 8.54 15.83
C LEU A 240 -16.28 7.62 16.93
N ILE A 241 -17.42 6.97 16.66
CA ILE A 241 -18.01 5.96 17.57
C ILE A 241 -17.12 4.72 17.62
N ALA A 242 -16.67 4.22 16.47
CA ALA A 242 -15.86 3.01 16.41
C ALA A 242 -14.52 3.15 17.15
N GLU A 243 -13.88 4.32 17.05
CA GLU A 243 -12.62 4.64 17.72
C GLU A 243 -12.82 4.89 19.22
N GLY A 244 -13.76 5.78 19.60
CA GLY A 244 -14.03 6.08 21.00
C GLY A 244 -14.34 4.82 21.81
N MET A 245 -15.29 4.02 21.30
CA MET A 245 -15.68 2.75 21.93
C MET A 245 -14.52 1.75 22.01
N LEU A 246 -13.63 1.71 21.01
CA LEU A 246 -12.45 0.84 21.04
C LEU A 246 -11.50 1.28 22.17
N CYS A 247 -11.08 2.55 22.17
CA CYS A 247 -10.17 3.08 23.18
C CYS A 247 -10.75 2.93 24.59
N GLU A 248 -12.02 3.29 24.81
CA GLU A 248 -12.67 3.16 26.11
C GLU A 248 -12.78 1.71 26.58
N SER A 249 -13.06 0.76 25.67
CA SER A 249 -13.14 -0.66 26.02
C SER A 249 -11.78 -1.25 26.43
N ILE A 250 -10.67 -0.68 25.96
CA ILE A 250 -9.30 -1.09 26.31
C ILE A 250 -8.90 -0.50 27.68
N HIS A 251 -9.15 0.78 27.90
CA HIS A 251 -8.64 1.51 29.06
C HIS A 251 -9.58 1.54 30.27
N PHE A 252 -10.90 1.41 30.07
CA PHE A 252 -11.90 1.45 31.14
C PHE A 252 -12.85 0.22 31.13
N PRO A 253 -12.35 -1.02 30.99
CA PRO A 253 -13.18 -2.21 30.73
C PRO A 253 -14.22 -2.49 31.82
N ASP A 254 -13.86 -2.26 33.10
CA ASP A 254 -14.75 -2.48 34.25
C ASP A 254 -15.97 -1.54 34.25
N ASN A 255 -15.82 -0.34 33.66
CA ASN A 255 -16.85 0.69 33.60
C ASN A 255 -17.62 0.67 32.27
N PHE A 256 -16.97 0.25 31.17
CA PHE A 256 -17.47 0.35 29.80
C PHE A 256 -18.90 -0.19 29.62
N SER A 257 -19.18 -1.39 30.11
CA SER A 257 -20.52 -2.01 29.99
C SER A 257 -21.60 -1.33 30.84
N THR A 258 -21.21 -0.54 31.85
CA THR A 258 -22.13 0.26 32.69
C THR A 258 -22.43 1.61 32.04
N TRP A 259 -21.43 2.20 31.35
CA TRP A 259 -21.56 3.45 30.62
C TRP A 259 -22.31 3.28 29.28
N TYR A 260 -22.05 2.19 28.57
CA TYR A 260 -22.62 1.89 27.25
C TYR A 260 -23.32 0.52 27.21
N PRO A 261 -24.37 0.29 28.02
CA PRO A 261 -25.12 -0.97 28.03
C PRO A 261 -25.81 -1.28 26.68
N TRP A 262 -25.85 -0.30 25.78
CA TRP A 262 -26.36 -0.41 24.41
C TRP A 262 -25.29 -0.85 23.39
N TYR A 263 -23.99 -0.74 23.69
CA TYR A 263 -22.91 -1.09 22.76
C TYR A 263 -22.51 -2.57 22.88
N SER A 264 -23.42 -3.45 22.51
CA SER A 264 -23.18 -4.91 22.49
C SER A 264 -22.22 -5.32 21.37
N GLU A 265 -21.68 -6.55 21.41
CA GLU A 265 -20.76 -7.05 20.37
C GLU A 265 -21.40 -7.05 18.96
N ASP A 266 -22.71 -7.23 18.83
CA ASP A 266 -23.44 -7.10 17.55
C ASP A 266 -23.53 -5.63 17.09
N VAL A 267 -23.67 -4.67 18.01
CA VAL A 267 -23.61 -3.23 17.68
C VAL A 267 -22.19 -2.85 17.27
N LYS A 268 -21.17 -3.30 18.00
CA LYS A 268 -19.76 -3.14 17.66
C LYS A 268 -19.45 -3.72 16.27
N GLN A 269 -19.80 -4.98 16.02
CA GLN A 269 -19.60 -5.63 14.72
C GLN A 269 -20.24 -4.81 13.59
N ARG A 270 -21.50 -4.39 13.72
CA ARG A 270 -22.16 -3.57 12.68
C ARG A 270 -21.52 -2.20 12.50
N THR A 271 -21.08 -1.56 13.58
CA THR A 271 -20.38 -0.27 13.54
C THR A 271 -19.06 -0.42 12.79
N THR A 272 -18.29 -1.48 13.09
CA THR A 272 -17.05 -1.83 12.37
C THR A 272 -17.30 -2.18 10.90
N GLU A 273 -18.35 -2.95 10.57
CA GLU A 273 -18.71 -3.26 9.17
C GLU A 273 -18.97 -1.99 8.33
N ILE A 274 -19.63 -0.98 8.91
CA ILE A 274 -19.91 0.31 8.24
C ILE A 274 -18.62 1.11 8.11
N ASN A 275 -17.87 1.28 9.20
CA ASN A 275 -16.60 2.00 9.22
C ASN A 275 -15.60 1.43 8.20
N ASN A 276 -15.45 0.09 8.19
CA ASN A 276 -14.53 -0.60 7.30
C ASN A 276 -14.86 -0.39 5.83
N GLN A 277 -16.15 -0.35 5.48
CA GLN A 277 -16.57 -0.06 4.11
C GLN A 277 -16.34 1.41 3.74
N ASN A 278 -16.60 2.35 4.65
CA ASN A 278 -16.32 3.76 4.41
C ASN A 278 -14.83 3.97 4.10
N ILE A 279 -13.96 3.43 4.95
CA ILE A 279 -12.51 3.41 4.78
C ILE A 279 -12.07 2.74 3.46
N ASP A 280 -12.76 1.70 2.99
CA ASP A 280 -12.46 1.11 1.67
C ASP A 280 -12.79 2.10 0.53
N PHE A 281 -13.93 2.79 0.60
CA PHE A 281 -14.29 3.84 -0.37
C PHE A 281 -13.34 5.05 -0.31
N GLU A 282 -12.93 5.51 0.87
CA GLU A 282 -11.96 6.62 1.06
C GLU A 282 -10.64 6.36 0.32
N ASN A 283 -10.26 5.09 0.18
CA ASN A 283 -9.04 4.67 -0.49
C ASN A 283 -9.25 4.28 -1.96
N GLY A 284 -10.45 4.48 -2.53
CA GLY A 284 -10.74 4.16 -3.93
C GLY A 284 -11.09 2.69 -4.19
N ILE A 285 -11.44 1.90 -3.17
CA ILE A 285 -11.78 0.48 -3.36
C ILE A 285 -13.27 0.33 -3.69
N PHE A 286 -13.55 0.29 -4.98
CA PHE A 286 -14.86 0.05 -5.59
C PHE A 286 -14.85 -1.21 -6.45
N GLY A 287 -16.02 -1.76 -6.75
CA GLY A 287 -16.17 -2.85 -7.71
C GLY A 287 -15.96 -2.41 -9.15
N SER A 288 -16.48 -1.22 -9.53
CA SER A 288 -16.30 -0.65 -10.87
C SER A 288 -15.70 0.75 -10.94
N GLY A 289 -15.71 1.54 -9.85
CA GLY A 289 -15.05 2.86 -9.73
C GLY A 289 -15.57 4.01 -10.60
N MET A 290 -16.22 3.71 -11.73
CA MET A 290 -16.54 4.66 -12.78
C MET A 290 -17.70 5.58 -12.41
N ILE A 291 -17.43 6.89 -12.30
CA ILE A 291 -18.44 7.93 -12.15
C ILE A 291 -18.06 9.21 -12.89
N GLN A 292 -19.01 9.79 -13.62
CA GLN A 292 -18.87 11.09 -14.31
C GLN A 292 -17.63 11.23 -15.24
N GLY A 293 -17.09 10.10 -15.72
CA GLY A 293 -15.90 10.05 -16.57
C GLY A 293 -14.58 9.75 -15.84
N TYR A 294 -14.60 9.69 -14.50
CA TYR A 294 -13.47 9.35 -13.65
C TYR A 294 -13.56 7.90 -13.16
N ASP A 295 -12.42 7.24 -12.98
CA ASP A 295 -12.32 5.95 -12.31
C ASP A 295 -11.74 6.15 -10.90
N LEU A 296 -12.57 6.06 -9.87
CA LEU A 296 -12.13 6.25 -8.49
C LEU A 296 -11.08 5.22 -8.05
N THR A 297 -11.01 4.05 -8.69
CA THR A 297 -9.98 3.02 -8.41
C THR A 297 -8.60 3.39 -8.94
N LEU A 298 -8.52 4.39 -9.84
CA LEU A 298 -7.27 4.89 -10.42
C LEU A 298 -6.95 6.34 -10.00
N GLU A 299 -7.96 7.13 -9.66
CA GLU A 299 -7.82 8.56 -9.33
C GLU A 299 -7.57 8.83 -7.84
N MET A 300 -8.16 8.05 -6.93
CA MET A 300 -7.96 8.22 -5.48
C MET A 300 -6.61 7.68 -4.96
N PRO A 301 -6.10 6.51 -5.40
CA PRO A 301 -4.86 5.98 -4.84
C PRO A 301 -3.62 6.88 -5.07
N PRO A 302 -3.44 7.57 -6.23
CA PRO A 302 -2.31 8.49 -6.45
C PRO A 302 -2.24 9.66 -5.45
N VAL A 303 -3.40 10.21 -5.07
CA VAL A 303 -3.48 11.33 -4.10
C VAL A 303 -3.42 10.88 -2.64
N ARG A 304 -3.31 9.57 -2.37
CA ARG A 304 -3.17 8.98 -1.03
C ARG A 304 -1.88 8.17 -0.88
N GLY A 305 -1.87 6.94 -1.39
CA GLY A 305 -0.75 6.01 -1.25
C GLY A 305 0.35 6.17 -2.30
N GLY A 306 0.04 6.83 -3.43
CA GLY A 306 0.92 6.92 -4.60
C GLY A 306 2.29 7.49 -4.30
N SER A 307 2.34 8.64 -3.61
CA SER A 307 3.56 9.30 -3.16
C SER A 307 4.46 8.38 -2.32
N LEU A 308 3.87 7.59 -1.41
CA LEU A 308 4.62 6.67 -0.56
C LEU A 308 5.18 5.49 -1.33
N LEU A 309 4.40 4.89 -2.25
CA LEU A 309 4.90 3.82 -3.09
C LEU A 309 6.07 4.29 -3.98
N ASN A 310 5.97 5.50 -4.54
CA ASN A 310 7.04 6.07 -5.35
C ASN A 310 8.30 6.35 -4.48
N ASP A 311 8.17 6.96 -3.30
CA ASP A 311 9.28 7.16 -2.34
C ASP A 311 9.91 5.83 -1.85
N VAL A 312 9.14 4.75 -1.72
CA VAL A 312 9.67 3.40 -1.42
C VAL A 312 10.46 2.84 -2.60
N VAL A 313 9.92 2.91 -3.82
CA VAL A 313 10.53 2.34 -5.03
C VAL A 313 11.77 3.10 -5.48
N ASP A 314 11.73 4.43 -5.52
CA ASP A 314 12.89 5.25 -5.89
C ASP A 314 14.07 5.03 -4.94
N ARG A 315 13.79 5.01 -3.62
CA ARG A 315 14.79 4.70 -2.60
C ARG A 315 15.34 3.29 -2.74
N ALA A 316 14.49 2.28 -2.95
CA ALA A 316 14.93 0.91 -3.14
C ALA A 316 15.82 0.75 -4.38
N ASN A 317 15.40 1.33 -5.52
CA ASN A 317 16.20 1.35 -6.74
C ASN A 317 17.55 2.06 -6.53
N GLY A 318 17.58 3.21 -5.86
CA GLY A 318 18.82 3.93 -5.56
C GLY A 318 19.80 3.15 -4.67
N VAL A 319 19.30 2.46 -3.64
CA VAL A 319 20.13 1.60 -2.78
C VAL A 319 20.64 0.37 -3.57
N LEU A 320 19.79 -0.26 -4.38
CA LEU A 320 20.17 -1.41 -5.22
C LEU A 320 21.20 -1.02 -6.31
N ASP A 321 21.03 0.13 -6.97
CA ASP A 321 22.02 0.71 -7.90
C ASP A 321 23.37 0.91 -7.21
N CYS A 322 23.37 1.49 -6.00
CA CYS A 322 24.57 1.67 -5.19
C CYS A 322 25.23 0.35 -4.79
N TYR A 323 24.47 -0.68 -4.44
CA TYR A 323 24.99 -2.01 -4.14
C TYR A 323 25.63 -2.66 -5.36
N VAL A 324 24.94 -2.65 -6.51
CA VAL A 324 25.42 -3.22 -7.78
C VAL A 324 26.71 -2.54 -8.23
N PHE A 325 26.77 -1.20 -8.15
CA PHE A 325 27.95 -0.42 -8.48
C PHE A 325 29.14 -0.76 -7.57
N LYS A 326 28.95 -0.73 -6.24
CA LYS A 326 30.03 -0.98 -5.26
C LYS A 326 30.63 -2.40 -5.37
N ASN A 327 29.82 -3.39 -5.74
CA ASN A 327 30.24 -4.78 -5.85
C ASN A 327 30.68 -5.19 -7.27
N ASN A 328 30.75 -4.24 -8.22
CA ASN A 328 31.10 -4.48 -9.63
C ASN A 328 30.20 -5.53 -10.33
N LEU A 329 28.91 -5.57 -9.97
CA LEU A 329 27.95 -6.59 -10.44
C LEU A 329 27.34 -6.30 -11.83
N GLY A 330 27.83 -5.27 -12.52
CA GLY A 330 27.36 -4.83 -13.82
C GLY A 330 26.23 -3.80 -13.74
N GLY A 331 26.47 -2.59 -14.25
CA GLY A 331 25.50 -1.50 -14.24
C GLY A 331 26.13 -0.18 -14.69
N ASN A 332 25.34 0.68 -15.33
CA ASN A 332 25.83 1.97 -15.86
C ASN A 332 25.58 3.15 -14.89
N THR A 333 24.69 2.99 -13.90
CA THR A 333 24.44 4.04 -12.89
C THR A 333 25.62 4.10 -11.92
N ARG A 334 26.27 5.25 -11.85
CA ARG A 334 27.33 5.52 -10.88
C ARG A 334 26.71 6.00 -9.57
N CYS A 335 26.83 5.19 -8.52
CA CYS A 335 26.66 5.68 -7.15
C CYS A 335 27.80 6.65 -6.84
N SER A 336 27.48 7.92 -6.73
CA SER A 336 28.44 9.01 -6.52
C SER A 336 28.75 9.19 -5.02
N GLU A 337 29.79 9.97 -4.70
CA GLU A 337 30.04 10.35 -3.29
C GLU A 337 28.93 11.23 -2.71
N SER A 338 28.18 11.96 -3.56
CA SER A 338 26.95 12.66 -3.17
C SER A 338 25.82 11.71 -2.74
N ASP A 339 25.82 10.45 -3.21
CA ASP A 339 24.83 9.44 -2.85
C ASP A 339 25.21 8.66 -1.58
N HIS A 340 26.16 9.17 -0.78
CA HIS A 340 26.71 8.47 0.39
C HIS A 340 25.62 7.97 1.36
N PHE A 341 24.47 8.67 1.46
CA PHE A 341 23.27 8.22 2.18
C PHE A 341 22.77 6.86 1.67
N LEU A 342 22.23 6.81 0.43
CA LEU A 342 21.73 5.59 -0.20
C LEU A 342 22.80 4.49 -0.25
N SER A 343 24.06 4.88 -0.41
CA SER A 343 25.17 3.95 -0.56
C SER A 343 25.44 3.07 0.68
N ASN A 344 25.00 3.50 1.87
CA ASN A 344 25.20 2.76 3.13
C ASN A 344 23.87 2.39 3.81
N LEU A 345 22.76 3.01 3.40
CA LEU A 345 21.42 2.75 3.93
C LEU A 345 21.05 1.29 3.73
N LYS A 346 20.68 0.63 4.83
CA LYS A 346 20.19 -0.75 4.87
C LYS A 346 18.76 -0.83 5.35
N TYR A 347 18.37 0.04 6.27
CA TYR A 347 17.04 0.06 6.87
C TYR A 347 16.44 1.47 6.84
N TYR A 348 15.25 1.58 6.26
CA TYR A 348 14.45 2.80 6.31
C TYR A 348 13.14 2.51 7.04
N VAL A 349 12.73 3.45 7.90
CA VAL A 349 11.49 3.37 8.68
C VAL A 349 10.60 4.57 8.40
N LEU A 350 9.30 4.31 8.27
CA LEU A 350 8.23 5.31 8.38
C LEU A 350 7.27 4.91 9.51
N SER A 351 7.31 5.67 10.61
CA SER A 351 6.35 5.58 11.71
C SER A 351 5.16 6.51 11.46
N ALA A 352 3.98 5.94 11.20
CA ALA A 352 2.82 6.65 10.68
C ALA A 352 1.49 6.04 11.17
N HIS A 353 0.47 6.02 10.31
CA HIS A 353 -0.93 5.81 10.70
C HIS A 353 -1.54 4.54 10.09
N ASP A 354 -2.69 4.16 10.63
CA ASP A 354 -3.64 3.19 10.06
C ASP A 354 -4.00 3.59 8.62
N THR A 355 -4.31 4.88 8.43
CA THR A 355 -4.59 5.47 7.12
C THR A 355 -3.44 5.26 6.15
N THR A 356 -2.19 5.47 6.59
CA THR A 356 -0.97 5.23 5.81
C THR A 356 -0.83 3.75 5.41
N ILE A 357 -1.02 2.81 6.33
CA ILE A 357 -0.97 1.36 6.03
C ILE A 357 -2.07 0.97 5.05
N GLY A 358 -3.30 1.45 5.26
CA GLY A 358 -4.43 1.20 4.37
C GLY A 358 -4.17 1.71 2.94
N ALA A 359 -3.79 2.99 2.80
CA ALA A 359 -3.50 3.61 1.52
C ALA A 359 -2.32 2.92 0.80
N PHE A 360 -1.27 2.53 1.52
CA PHE A 360 -0.12 1.83 0.97
C PHE A 360 -0.48 0.43 0.48
N LEU A 361 -1.23 -0.35 1.27
CA LEU A 361 -1.73 -1.66 0.85
C LEU A 361 -2.69 -1.56 -0.34
N THR A 362 -3.41 -0.44 -0.53
CA THR A 362 -4.25 -0.22 -1.71
C THR A 362 -3.41 -0.03 -2.97
N VAL A 363 -2.35 0.78 -2.95
CA VAL A 363 -1.47 0.96 -4.14
C VAL A 363 -0.58 -0.26 -4.42
N LEU A 364 -0.40 -1.15 -3.43
CA LEU A 364 0.11 -2.51 -3.66
C LEU A 364 -0.93 -3.50 -4.23
N GLU A 365 -2.19 -3.07 -4.38
CA GLU A 365 -3.36 -3.90 -4.73
C GLU A 365 -3.65 -5.06 -3.74
N ALA A 366 -3.01 -5.03 -2.58
CA ALA A 366 -2.99 -6.10 -1.59
C ALA A 366 -4.07 -5.94 -0.50
N LYS A 367 -4.54 -4.70 -0.22
CA LYS A 367 -5.45 -4.41 0.92
C LYS A 367 -6.65 -5.35 1.02
N PRO A 368 -7.41 -5.66 -0.06
CA PRO A 368 -8.60 -6.54 0.03
C PRO A 368 -8.30 -8.00 0.40
N TYR A 369 -7.02 -8.40 0.38
CA TYR A 369 -6.55 -9.74 0.75
C TYR A 369 -5.81 -9.74 2.10
N VAL A 370 -5.03 -8.67 2.38
CA VAL A 370 -4.31 -8.50 3.65
C VAL A 370 -5.27 -8.20 4.79
N ILE A 371 -6.23 -7.29 4.57
CA ILE A 371 -7.25 -6.84 5.52
C ILE A 371 -8.62 -7.24 4.95
N ALA A 372 -8.91 -8.55 4.93
CA ALA A 372 -10.03 -9.12 4.18
C ALA A 372 -11.42 -8.57 4.55
N ASN A 373 -11.59 -8.13 5.81
CA ASN A 373 -12.82 -7.52 6.34
C ASN A 373 -12.94 -6.01 6.07
N GLY A 374 -12.05 -5.44 5.25
CA GLY A 374 -11.97 -3.99 4.97
C GLY A 374 -11.44 -3.18 6.15
N GLY A 375 -11.43 -1.85 6.02
CA GLY A 375 -11.02 -0.96 7.11
C GLY A 375 -9.51 -0.77 7.25
N TYR A 376 -9.06 -0.56 8.49
CA TYR A 376 -7.65 -0.35 8.83
C TYR A 376 -7.09 -1.48 9.71
N SER A 377 -5.77 -1.62 9.70
CA SER A 377 -5.05 -2.64 10.48
C SER A 377 -4.94 -2.29 11.96
N ALA A 378 -4.64 -3.27 12.81
CA ALA A 378 -4.56 -3.10 14.26
C ALA A 378 -3.37 -2.22 14.70
N TYR A 379 -3.34 -1.85 15.99
CA TYR A 379 -2.23 -1.09 16.56
C TYR A 379 -0.90 -1.84 16.39
N SER A 380 0.18 -1.07 16.26
CA SER A 380 1.54 -1.53 15.92
C SER A 380 1.69 -2.39 14.65
N SER A 381 0.65 -2.55 13.83
CA SER A 381 0.74 -3.30 12.57
C SER A 381 1.78 -2.70 11.61
N ALA A 382 2.47 -3.54 10.85
CA ALA A 382 3.57 -3.12 9.98
C ALA A 382 3.59 -3.84 8.62
N VAL A 383 3.91 -3.09 7.57
CA VAL A 383 4.28 -3.61 6.25
C VAL A 383 5.80 -3.51 6.12
N ILE A 384 6.47 -4.61 5.77
CA ILE A 384 7.93 -4.63 5.58
C ILE A 384 8.26 -5.11 4.18
N LEU A 385 9.00 -4.30 3.43
CA LEU A 385 9.52 -4.65 2.10
C LEU A 385 11.02 -4.94 2.23
N GLU A 386 11.39 -6.18 1.96
CA GLU A 386 12.78 -6.62 1.89
C GLU A 386 13.20 -6.69 0.41
N PHE A 387 14.38 -6.17 0.07
CA PHE A 387 14.88 -6.08 -1.30
C PHE A 387 16.20 -6.85 -1.46
N PHE A 388 16.30 -7.60 -2.55
CA PHE A 388 17.34 -8.59 -2.79
C PHE A 388 17.98 -8.44 -4.17
N ILE A 389 19.24 -8.86 -4.27
CA ILE A 389 19.92 -9.15 -5.54
C ILE A 389 20.07 -10.66 -5.69
N ASP A 390 19.52 -11.21 -6.77
CA ASP A 390 19.63 -12.61 -7.15
C ASP A 390 20.97 -12.87 -7.83
N THR A 391 21.93 -13.36 -7.05
CA THR A 391 23.30 -13.60 -7.50
C THR A 391 23.44 -14.82 -8.42
N ALA A 392 22.43 -15.69 -8.50
CA ALA A 392 22.41 -16.81 -9.44
C ALA A 392 21.88 -16.39 -10.81
N ASN A 393 20.83 -15.56 -10.84
CA ASN A 393 20.16 -15.11 -12.06
C ASN A 393 20.60 -13.69 -12.47
N GLY A 394 21.90 -13.52 -12.74
CA GLY A 394 22.42 -12.31 -13.40
C GLY A 394 22.34 -11.01 -12.61
N ASN A 395 22.18 -11.07 -11.28
CA ASN A 395 21.94 -9.93 -10.39
C ASN A 395 20.55 -9.27 -10.56
N ASP A 396 19.55 -10.06 -10.96
CA ASP A 396 18.14 -9.70 -10.96
C ASP A 396 17.68 -9.11 -9.61
N ARG A 397 16.83 -8.08 -9.64
CA ARG A 397 16.28 -7.45 -8.44
C ARG A 397 14.98 -8.10 -8.02
N LYS A 398 14.92 -8.62 -6.79
CA LYS A 398 13.71 -9.21 -6.21
C LYS A 398 13.27 -8.44 -4.97
N PHE A 399 12.01 -8.56 -4.58
CA PHE A 399 11.49 -8.09 -3.31
C PHE A 399 10.59 -9.14 -2.65
N ARG A 400 10.48 -9.09 -1.32
CA ARG A 400 9.51 -9.84 -0.50
C ARG A 400 8.75 -8.82 0.34
N VAL A 401 7.44 -9.01 0.51
CA VAL A 401 6.62 -8.19 1.40
C VAL A 401 6.12 -9.05 2.55
N LEU A 402 6.37 -8.58 3.77
CA LEU A 402 5.88 -9.16 5.01
C LEU A 402 4.82 -8.24 5.63
N PHE A 403 3.90 -8.83 6.37
CA PHE A 403 2.94 -8.12 7.20
C PHE A 403 3.02 -8.60 8.65
N HIS A 404 2.88 -7.68 9.58
CA HIS A 404 2.67 -7.92 11.01
C HIS A 404 1.31 -7.32 11.34
N ASP A 405 0.38 -8.16 11.81
CA ASP A 405 -1.03 -7.79 12.00
C ASP A 405 -1.26 -6.99 13.27
N ASP A 406 -0.70 -7.45 14.39
CA ASP A 406 -0.80 -6.88 15.75
C ASP A 406 0.28 -7.45 16.69
N GLU A 407 0.36 -6.95 17.94
CA GLU A 407 1.37 -7.35 18.94
C GLU A 407 1.50 -8.87 19.19
N ASN A 408 0.42 -9.63 18.98
CA ASN A 408 0.37 -11.09 19.17
C ASN A 408 0.79 -11.89 17.91
N SER A 409 1.01 -11.21 16.79
CA SER A 409 1.33 -11.83 15.50
C SER A 409 2.85 -11.86 15.21
N ASP A 410 3.30 -12.89 14.51
CA ASP A 410 4.61 -12.90 13.84
C ASP A 410 4.48 -12.38 12.39
N PHE A 411 5.62 -12.21 11.70
CA PHE A 411 5.63 -11.77 10.31
C PHE A 411 5.07 -12.86 9.38
N ARG A 412 4.06 -12.51 8.58
CA ARG A 412 3.53 -13.36 7.49
C ARG A 412 3.91 -12.82 6.12
N VAL A 413 4.27 -13.70 5.18
CA VAL A 413 4.54 -13.30 3.79
C VAL A 413 3.24 -12.91 3.10
N ILE A 414 3.23 -11.72 2.47
CA ILE A 414 2.12 -11.21 1.66
C ILE A 414 2.54 -10.87 0.22
N THR A 415 3.77 -11.18 -0.21
CA THR A 415 4.22 -11.02 -1.61
C THR A 415 3.21 -11.58 -2.63
N PRO A 416 2.59 -12.76 -2.44
CA PRO A 416 1.58 -13.28 -3.38
C PRO A 416 0.25 -12.51 -3.43
N MET A 417 0.05 -11.53 -2.52
CA MET A 417 -1.11 -10.63 -2.54
C MET A 417 -0.86 -9.33 -3.32
N VAL A 418 0.41 -9.02 -3.65
CA VAL A 418 0.79 -7.79 -4.34
C VAL A 418 0.44 -7.88 -5.82
N GLY A 419 -0.08 -6.78 -6.40
CA GLY A 419 -0.40 -6.68 -7.82
C GLY A 419 0.76 -7.10 -8.72
N GLY A 420 0.48 -7.95 -9.71
CA GLY A 420 1.48 -8.51 -10.63
C GLY A 420 2.28 -9.72 -10.13
N CYS A 421 2.35 -9.96 -8.82
CA CYS A 421 3.11 -11.09 -8.27
C CYS A 421 2.39 -12.44 -8.39
N LEU A 422 3.17 -13.53 -8.44
CA LEU A 422 2.64 -14.89 -8.66
C LEU A 422 2.17 -15.55 -7.36
N MET A 423 1.05 -16.28 -7.44
CA MET A 423 0.51 -17.05 -6.31
C MET A 423 1.46 -18.19 -5.92
N GLY A 424 1.93 -18.17 -4.68
CA GLY A 424 2.81 -19.20 -4.12
C GLY A 424 4.32 -18.88 -4.18
N GLU A 425 4.69 -17.72 -4.72
CA GLU A 425 6.08 -17.23 -4.74
C GLU A 425 6.31 -16.21 -3.61
N ASP A 426 7.23 -16.49 -2.69
CA ASP A 426 7.55 -15.57 -1.58
C ASP A 426 8.34 -14.34 -2.03
N PHE A 427 8.96 -14.39 -3.21
CA PHE A 427 9.78 -13.33 -3.80
C PHE A 427 9.25 -12.95 -5.19
N CYS A 428 9.24 -11.66 -5.51
CA CYS A 428 8.68 -11.12 -6.74
C CYS A 428 9.70 -10.19 -7.43
N SER A 429 9.62 -10.05 -8.76
CA SER A 429 10.49 -9.14 -9.53
C SER A 429 10.18 -7.69 -9.20
N ILE A 430 11.21 -6.85 -8.93
CA ILE A 430 11.00 -5.42 -8.64
C ILE A 430 10.28 -4.68 -9.77
N SER A 431 10.30 -5.22 -11.00
CA SER A 431 9.55 -4.68 -12.14
C SER A 431 8.05 -4.54 -11.85
N HIS A 432 7.43 -5.47 -11.11
CA HIS A 432 6.01 -5.37 -10.75
C HIS A 432 5.75 -4.26 -9.74
N LEU A 433 6.69 -4.02 -8.82
CA LEU A 433 6.61 -2.88 -7.89
C LEU A 433 6.80 -1.55 -8.62
N GLN A 434 7.64 -1.51 -9.67
CA GLN A 434 7.76 -0.36 -10.58
C GLN A 434 6.49 -0.14 -11.40
N GLU A 435 5.87 -1.20 -11.94
CA GLU A 435 4.59 -1.11 -12.67
C GLU A 435 3.48 -0.50 -11.80
N LEU A 436 3.42 -0.87 -10.52
CA LEU A 436 2.49 -0.28 -9.54
C LEU A 436 2.85 1.18 -9.20
N ALA A 437 4.13 1.50 -9.03
CA ALA A 437 4.58 2.88 -8.80
C ALA A 437 4.24 3.78 -9.99
N ASP A 438 4.52 3.33 -11.22
CA ASP A 438 4.22 4.05 -12.46
C ASP A 438 2.71 4.23 -12.68
N LYS A 439 1.89 3.23 -12.30
CA LYS A 439 0.43 3.26 -12.35
C LYS A 439 -0.15 4.30 -11.39
N TYR A 440 0.32 4.30 -10.14
CA TYR A 440 -0.20 5.17 -9.07
C TYR A 440 0.66 6.41 -8.80
N ALA A 441 1.58 6.76 -9.69
CA ALA A 441 2.46 7.91 -9.56
C ALA A 441 1.67 9.23 -9.55
N PRO A 442 1.87 10.12 -8.56
CA PRO A 442 1.24 11.42 -8.52
C PRO A 442 1.87 12.35 -9.57
N LYS A 443 1.24 12.46 -10.76
CA LYS A 443 1.79 13.17 -11.92
C LYS A 443 1.18 14.57 -12.07
N PRO A 444 1.99 15.60 -12.41
CA PRO A 444 3.45 15.57 -12.61
C PRO A 444 4.24 15.53 -11.28
N ASN A 445 3.64 15.99 -10.19
CA ASN A 445 4.04 15.80 -8.80
C ASN A 445 2.76 15.88 -7.93
N ILE A 446 2.86 15.56 -6.64
CA ILE A 446 1.69 15.53 -5.75
C ILE A 446 1.07 16.91 -5.50
N ASP A 447 1.87 17.97 -5.36
CA ASP A 447 1.36 19.33 -5.14
C ASP A 447 0.52 19.81 -6.33
N GLU A 448 1.02 19.61 -7.55
CA GLU A 448 0.31 19.94 -8.79
C GLU A 448 -0.90 19.02 -9.02
N LEU A 449 -0.84 17.74 -8.64
CA LEU A 449 -2.00 16.83 -8.73
C LEU A 449 -3.09 17.24 -7.73
N CYS A 450 -2.72 17.57 -6.50
CA CYS A 450 -3.66 18.02 -5.47
C CYS A 450 -4.30 19.38 -5.77
N ALA A 451 -3.64 20.23 -6.56
CA ALA A 451 -4.20 21.48 -7.08
C ALA A 451 -5.16 21.28 -8.28
N GLN A 452 -5.11 20.14 -8.98
CA GLN A 452 -5.97 19.85 -10.14
C GLN A 452 -7.39 19.46 -9.72
N ARG A 453 -8.24 20.49 -9.55
CA ARG A 453 -9.67 20.35 -9.26
C ARG A 453 -10.40 19.55 -10.33
N ILE A 454 -11.40 18.77 -9.92
CA ILE A 454 -12.34 18.11 -10.81
C ILE A 454 -13.51 19.05 -11.08
N ASN A 455 -13.59 19.53 -12.32
CA ASN A 455 -14.78 20.25 -12.78
C ASN A 455 -15.89 19.24 -13.08
N GLY A 456 -17.14 19.60 -12.74
CA GLY A 456 -18.33 18.79 -13.01
C GLY A 456 -18.46 18.38 -14.49
N PRO A 457 -19.33 17.39 -14.76
CA PRO A 457 -19.15 16.35 -15.77
C PRO A 457 -18.55 16.87 -17.06
N ALA A 458 -17.36 16.35 -17.40
CA ALA A 458 -16.67 16.69 -18.63
C ALA A 458 -17.63 16.56 -19.82
N GLU A 459 -17.84 17.66 -20.56
CA GLU A 459 -18.47 17.57 -21.87
C GLU A 459 -17.65 16.55 -22.67
N LEU A 460 -18.32 15.51 -23.20
CA LEU A 460 -17.69 14.62 -24.16
C LEU A 460 -17.34 15.44 -25.39
N THR A 461 -16.13 15.99 -25.42
CA THR A 461 -15.49 16.49 -26.63
C THR A 461 -15.36 15.30 -27.56
N THR A 462 -16.34 15.15 -28.44
CA THR A 462 -16.31 14.15 -29.48
C THR A 462 -15.07 14.39 -30.31
N VAL A 463 -14.08 13.50 -30.18
CA VAL A 463 -12.91 13.49 -31.04
C VAL A 463 -13.39 13.07 -32.42
N VAL A 464 -13.81 14.06 -33.21
CA VAL A 464 -14.14 13.90 -34.62
C VAL A 464 -12.83 13.61 -35.34
N VAL A 465 -12.50 12.32 -35.44
CA VAL A 465 -11.40 11.83 -36.29
C VAL A 465 -11.67 12.29 -37.72
N PRO A 466 -10.82 13.14 -38.34
CA PRO A 466 -11.08 13.63 -39.68
C PRO A 466 -10.90 12.48 -40.69
N VAL A 467 -12.01 11.97 -41.22
CA VAL A 467 -11.97 11.03 -42.34
C VAL A 467 -11.54 11.80 -43.59
N SER A 468 -10.29 11.57 -44.01
CA SER A 468 -9.74 12.10 -45.25
C SER A 468 -10.47 11.48 -46.45
N SER A 469 -11.36 12.26 -47.08
CA SER A 469 -11.94 11.94 -48.38
C SER A 469 -11.37 12.86 -49.46
N THR A 470 -10.46 12.32 -50.27
CA THR A 470 -9.93 13.01 -51.45
C THR A 470 -10.93 13.01 -52.59
N SER A 471 -11.24 14.17 -53.17
CA SER A 471 -11.75 14.31 -54.54
C SER A 471 -11.41 15.69 -55.11
N PRO A 472 -11.01 15.81 -56.39
CA PRO A 472 -10.45 17.05 -56.94
C PRO A 472 -11.48 17.90 -57.71
N THR A 473 -11.31 19.22 -57.72
CA THR A 473 -11.90 20.17 -58.70
C THR A 473 -11.12 21.51 -58.62
N PRO A 474 -11.16 22.40 -59.63
CA PRO A 474 -9.92 23.04 -60.11
C PRO A 474 -9.84 24.56 -59.94
N SER A 475 -8.59 25.04 -59.89
CA SER A 475 -8.10 26.36 -60.32
C SER A 475 -9.00 27.61 -60.16
N THR A 476 -8.53 28.58 -59.37
CA THR A 476 -8.54 29.99 -59.82
C THR A 476 -7.37 30.76 -59.19
N THR A 477 -6.84 31.74 -59.92
CA THR A 477 -5.60 32.47 -59.61
C THR A 477 -5.83 33.76 -58.83
N LYS A 478 -4.90 34.12 -57.91
CA LYS A 478 -4.46 35.52 -57.65
C LYS A 478 -3.27 35.66 -56.65
N LYS A 479 -2.07 35.82 -57.22
CA LYS A 479 -1.06 36.90 -57.02
C LYS A 479 -0.68 37.42 -55.60
N GLY A 480 0.65 37.37 -55.32
CA GLY A 480 1.41 38.17 -54.33
C GLY A 480 1.52 37.56 -52.93
N ASP A 481 2.64 37.63 -52.21
CA ASP A 481 4.02 38.06 -52.52
C ASP A 481 5.02 37.34 -51.57
N ASP A 482 6.32 37.44 -51.87
CA ASP A 482 7.55 37.26 -51.03
C ASP A 482 7.47 36.64 -49.59
N GLY A 483 8.34 35.73 -49.14
CA GLY A 483 9.53 35.15 -49.77
C GLY A 483 10.31 34.15 -48.88
N THR A 484 11.10 33.30 -49.53
CA THR A 484 12.26 32.50 -49.02
C THR A 484 12.22 31.76 -47.67
N GLN A 485 12.16 30.42 -47.74
CA GLN A 485 13.11 29.56 -47.01
C GLN A 485 13.50 28.32 -47.85
N THR A 486 14.73 27.84 -47.65
CA THR A 486 15.47 26.96 -48.57
C THR A 486 15.18 25.47 -48.38
N THR A 487 14.97 24.74 -49.46
CA THR A 487 14.79 23.27 -49.46
C THR A 487 16.08 22.54 -49.91
N ILE A 488 16.39 21.40 -49.29
CA ILE A 488 17.30 20.37 -49.86
C ILE A 488 16.60 19.00 -49.81
N THR A 489 16.47 18.36 -50.98
CA THR A 489 15.98 16.97 -51.22
C THR A 489 17.15 15.96 -51.09
N VAL A 490 17.01 14.63 -51.02
CA VAL A 490 16.01 13.58 -51.40
C VAL A 490 16.26 12.34 -50.47
N PRO A 491 15.74 11.09 -50.65
CA PRO A 491 14.58 10.55 -51.40
C PRO A 491 13.69 9.52 -50.61
N ALA A 492 12.53 9.15 -51.18
CA ALA A 492 11.82 7.86 -50.93
C ALA A 492 12.28 6.81 -51.99
N PRO A 493 12.11 5.47 -51.87
CA PRO A 493 10.82 4.76 -51.64
C PRO A 493 11.04 3.40 -50.88
N PRO A 494 10.25 2.30 -51.03
CA PRO A 494 8.91 2.09 -51.61
C PRO A 494 7.89 1.41 -50.68
N SER A 495 6.71 1.11 -51.22
CA SER A 495 5.49 0.66 -50.53
C SER A 495 5.13 -0.82 -50.76
N THR A 496 4.15 -1.32 -49.98
CA THR A 496 3.26 -2.49 -50.23
C THR A 496 3.92 -3.88 -50.26
N THR A 497 3.40 -4.93 -49.61
CA THR A 497 2.09 -5.57 -49.84
C THR A 497 1.61 -6.47 -48.67
N SER A 498 0.36 -6.93 -48.74
CA SER A 498 -0.29 -7.90 -47.84
C SER A 498 -0.90 -9.08 -48.66
N PRO A 499 -1.64 -10.05 -48.08
CA PRO A 499 -1.09 -11.23 -47.39
C PRO A 499 -1.61 -12.57 -47.97
N SER A 500 -0.91 -13.69 -47.77
CA SER A 500 -1.53 -15.04 -47.69
C SER A 500 -0.55 -16.18 -47.37
N SER A 501 -1.04 -17.15 -46.59
CA SER A 501 -0.65 -18.58 -46.53
C SER A 501 0.82 -18.99 -46.35
N LEU A 502 1.10 -19.78 -45.31
CA LEU A 502 1.40 -21.22 -45.45
C LEU A 502 1.41 -21.93 -44.08
N PHE A 503 0.83 -23.13 -44.04
CA PHE A 503 0.82 -24.05 -42.89
C PHE A 503 1.77 -25.23 -43.17
N SER A 504 2.24 -25.91 -42.11
CA SER A 504 3.10 -27.12 -42.13
C SER A 504 4.57 -26.85 -42.53
N CYS A 505 5.59 -27.51 -41.95
CA CYS A 505 5.64 -28.78 -41.21
C CYS A 505 6.56 -28.72 -39.95
N LEU A 506 6.20 -29.52 -38.92
CA LEU A 506 7.02 -30.43 -38.08
C LEU A 506 8.50 -30.07 -37.72
N SER A 507 9.04 -30.34 -36.51
CA SER A 507 8.54 -31.16 -35.39
C SER A 507 9.46 -31.12 -34.14
N ALA A 508 8.87 -31.48 -32.98
CA ALA A 508 9.47 -32.27 -31.89
C ALA A 508 10.61 -31.70 -31.02
N THR A 509 10.25 -31.06 -29.89
CA THR A 509 10.79 -31.41 -28.56
C THR A 509 9.88 -30.89 -27.42
N ALA A 510 8.77 -31.59 -27.15
CA ALA A 510 7.85 -31.23 -26.05
C ALA A 510 7.01 -32.44 -25.55
N VAL A 511 7.65 -33.58 -25.27
CA VAL A 511 7.02 -34.73 -24.60
C VAL A 511 7.97 -35.29 -23.54
N LEU A 512 8.17 -34.52 -22.48
CA LEU A 512 8.88 -34.90 -21.24
C LEU A 512 8.74 -33.73 -20.23
N ILE A 513 7.57 -33.61 -19.59
CA ILE A 513 7.25 -32.91 -18.30
C ILE A 513 5.73 -33.07 -18.01
N ILE A 514 5.14 -34.25 -18.25
CA ILE A 514 3.77 -34.57 -17.77
C ILE A 514 3.78 -36.00 -17.19
N SER A 515 4.52 -36.18 -16.08
CA SER A 515 4.49 -37.37 -15.20
C SER A 515 5.02 -37.08 -13.78
N LYS A 516 4.90 -35.84 -13.28
CA LYS A 516 5.42 -35.44 -11.95
C LYS A 516 4.56 -34.46 -11.14
N MET A 517 3.29 -34.27 -11.49
CA MET A 517 2.32 -33.49 -10.70
C MET A 517 1.09 -34.32 -10.31
N LEU A 518 1.32 -35.58 -9.92
CA LEU A 518 0.30 -36.49 -9.38
C LEU A 518 0.99 -37.55 -8.48
N ILE A 519 1.49 -37.09 -7.34
CA ILE A 519 1.65 -37.74 -6.02
C ILE A 519 1.79 -36.59 -5.02
#